data_AF-A0A117ML29-F1
#
_entry.id   AF-A0A117ML29-F1
#
_cell.length_a   1.000
_cell.length_b   1.000
_cell.length_c   1.000
_cell.angle_alpha   90.00
_cell.angle_beta   90.00
_cell.angle_gamma   90.00
#
_symmetry.space_group_name_H-M   'P 1'
#
loop_
_entity.id
_entity.type
_entity.pdbx_description
1 polymer ?
#
loop_
_entity_poly.entity_id
_entity_poly.type
_entity_poly.pdbx_seq_one_letter_code
_entity_poly.pdbx_strand_id
1 'polypeptide(L)'
;MAEPAQFSETLADRVEHVLRKRQLGPLSVKELITALGPERDTSATTLAAEHQLVQALREDELRRAARGKRPRFGITDGESVRLRPPGNPAEAAVEEWNERVKLDLLEQLRECDPIVFEHIVAQLLIAIGYEEVRVTKRSNDGGVDVHAILSARGVTRVPTALQVKRWRKPVGRPEVQQLRGSLKSTQQGVIVTTSGFSRPALEDAARQDGSPVHLIDGQMLADLMVEHGLGVQTARVAFFSLDEQRLTGGSPAATATATTEGDQVSSGVRQGSQMYFLAQLPGGRNADYLSTLAIMAQLAEEQPTLDEYIEAFQQHFPGISRADEARRRMRVLLSLGLAEVESSHVTLTFLGRRFVDDRDPRLLREAFLARIAGAAEVRALVVDLADDRARRQRVLDDPPAGLSSTQATLVLRWLTQLGL
;
A
#
# COMPACT_ATOMS: atom_id res chain seq x y z
N MET A 1 12.46 -3.63 -19.57
CA MET A 1 12.95 -4.94 -19.12
C MET A 1 12.27 -5.24 -17.80
N ALA A 2 11.43 -6.27 -17.73
CA ALA A 2 10.76 -6.70 -16.51
C ALA A 2 11.30 -8.09 -16.18
N GLU A 3 12.00 -8.21 -15.06
CA GLU A 3 12.58 -9.46 -14.58
C GLU A 3 11.51 -10.43 -14.03
N PRO A 4 11.77 -11.75 -14.12
CA PRO A 4 10.83 -12.78 -13.68
C PRO A 4 10.75 -12.85 -12.15
N ALA A 5 9.56 -13.16 -11.64
CA ALA A 5 9.33 -13.51 -10.24
C ALA A 5 10.08 -14.81 -9.91
N GLN A 6 11.30 -14.70 -9.39
CA GLN A 6 12.03 -15.80 -8.78
C GLN A 6 11.72 -15.85 -7.29
N PHE A 7 11.23 -17.00 -6.84
CA PHE A 7 11.18 -17.38 -5.44
C PHE A 7 12.60 -17.61 -4.93
N SER A 8 13.26 -16.54 -4.54
CA SER A 8 14.16 -16.57 -3.40
C SER A 8 13.54 -15.67 -2.35
N GLU A 9 13.66 -16.03 -1.07
CA GLU A 9 13.66 -15.03 0.00
C GLU A 9 14.49 -13.85 -0.51
N THR A 10 13.87 -12.68 -0.71
CA THR A 10 14.61 -11.60 -1.37
C THR A 10 15.81 -11.27 -0.50
N LEU A 11 16.90 -10.78 -1.10
CA LEU A 11 18.07 -10.36 -0.33
C LEU A 11 17.68 -9.38 0.79
N ALA A 12 16.68 -8.54 0.54
CA ALA A 12 16.07 -7.66 1.53
C ALA A 12 15.39 -8.41 2.68
N ASP A 13 14.58 -9.44 2.41
CA ASP A 13 13.90 -10.22 3.45
C ASP A 13 14.90 -10.96 4.35
N ARG A 14 15.97 -11.51 3.76
CA ARG A 14 17.08 -12.14 4.50
C ARG A 14 17.79 -11.15 5.40
N VAL A 15 18.08 -9.95 4.89
CA VAL A 15 18.72 -8.87 5.65
C VAL A 15 17.82 -8.43 6.81
N GLU A 16 16.52 -8.28 6.57
CA GLU A 16 15.55 -7.97 7.62
C GLU A 16 15.56 -9.04 8.73
N HIS A 17 15.54 -10.33 8.37
CA HIS A 17 15.59 -11.43 9.34
C HIS A 17 16.86 -11.42 10.20
N VAL A 18 18.02 -11.18 9.57
CA VAL A 18 19.31 -11.06 10.28
C VAL A 18 19.28 -9.88 11.26
N LEU A 19 18.78 -8.72 10.83
CA LEU A 19 18.69 -7.52 11.67
C LEU A 19 17.70 -7.69 12.82
N ARG A 20 16.56 -8.37 12.60
CA ARG A 20 15.59 -8.69 13.66
C ARG A 20 16.18 -9.61 14.73
N LYS A 21 16.93 -10.64 14.34
CA LYS A 21 17.57 -11.59 15.28
C LYS A 21 18.64 -10.95 16.18
N ARG A 22 19.33 -9.91 15.70
CA ARG A 22 20.43 -9.25 16.44
C ARG A 22 20.01 -8.03 17.27
N GLN A 23 18.71 -7.78 17.43
CA GLN A 23 18.14 -6.66 18.20
C GLN A 23 18.54 -5.27 17.66
N LEU A 24 17.89 -4.82 16.58
CA LEU A 24 17.67 -3.43 16.10
C LEU A 24 18.88 -2.47 15.92
N GLY A 25 20.10 -2.85 16.29
CA GLY A 25 21.31 -2.07 16.07
C GLY A 25 21.73 -2.04 14.59
N PRO A 26 22.40 -0.97 14.12
CA PRO A 26 23.01 -0.95 12.80
C PRO A 26 24.08 -2.05 12.71
N LEU A 27 24.05 -2.83 11.63
CA LEU A 27 25.12 -3.77 11.27
C LEU A 27 25.91 -3.20 10.11
N SER A 28 27.24 -3.40 10.12
CA SER A 28 28.04 -3.08 8.94
C SER A 28 27.66 -3.98 7.77
N VAL A 29 27.80 -3.47 6.54
CA VAL A 29 27.52 -4.26 5.31
C VAL A 29 28.38 -5.52 5.29
N LYS A 30 29.63 -5.44 5.78
CA LYS A 30 30.53 -6.58 5.93
C LYS A 30 30.02 -7.65 6.89
N GLU A 31 29.48 -7.25 8.04
CA GLU A 31 28.86 -8.18 9.00
C GLU A 31 27.59 -8.80 8.44
N LEU A 32 26.80 -8.04 7.67
CA LEU A 32 25.60 -8.54 7.00
C LEU A 32 25.96 -9.59 5.96
N ILE A 33 26.93 -9.34 5.08
CA ILE A 33 27.42 -10.34 4.11
C ILE A 33 27.88 -11.61 4.84
N THR A 34 28.62 -11.45 5.94
CA THR A 34 29.08 -12.58 6.75
C THR A 34 27.92 -13.37 7.35
N ALA A 35 26.88 -12.68 7.86
CA ALA A 35 25.71 -13.29 8.49
C ALA A 35 24.74 -13.91 7.49
N LEU A 36 24.63 -13.34 6.29
CA LEU A 36 23.86 -13.89 5.17
C LEU A 36 24.50 -15.17 4.63
N GLY A 37 25.82 -15.32 4.78
CA GLY A 37 26.57 -16.44 4.20
C GLY A 37 26.85 -16.24 2.71
N PRO A 38 27.71 -17.07 2.11
CA PRO A 38 28.12 -16.91 0.71
C PRO A 38 26.92 -17.08 -0.23
N GLU A 39 26.51 -16.02 -0.92
CA GLU A 39 25.67 -16.16 -2.11
C GLU A 39 26.49 -16.64 -3.31
N ARG A 40 25.80 -17.38 -4.18
CA ARG A 40 26.33 -18.23 -5.26
C ARG A 40 27.04 -17.49 -6.41
N ASP A 41 27.35 -16.20 -6.31
CA ASP A 41 27.86 -15.44 -7.48
C ASP A 41 28.90 -14.33 -7.24
N THR A 42 29.53 -14.25 -6.06
CA THR A 42 30.62 -13.27 -5.87
C THR A 42 31.98 -13.93 -6.01
N SER A 43 32.39 -14.15 -7.26
CA SER A 43 33.81 -14.12 -7.66
C SER A 43 34.39 -12.68 -7.59
N ALA A 44 33.62 -11.74 -7.03
CA ALA A 44 33.94 -10.34 -6.92
C ALA A 44 34.64 -10.04 -5.58
N THR A 45 35.58 -9.10 -5.59
CA THR A 45 36.25 -8.57 -4.39
C THR A 45 35.25 -8.17 -3.30
N THR A 46 35.62 -8.26 -2.02
CA THR A 46 34.75 -7.93 -0.86
C THR A 46 33.99 -6.61 -1.04
N LEU A 47 34.64 -5.59 -1.62
CA LEU A 47 34.05 -4.28 -1.90
C LEU A 47 32.95 -4.31 -2.96
N ALA A 48 33.06 -5.17 -3.98
CA ALA A 48 32.05 -5.32 -5.01
C ALA A 48 30.78 -6.02 -4.46
N ALA A 49 30.96 -7.01 -3.58
CA ALA A 49 29.85 -7.66 -2.87
C ALA A 49 29.12 -6.70 -1.93
N GLU A 50 29.86 -5.84 -1.21
CA GLU A 50 29.30 -4.76 -0.37
C GLU A 50 28.46 -3.78 -1.20
N HIS A 51 29.00 -3.31 -2.33
CA HIS A 51 28.27 -2.42 -3.22
C HIS A 51 27.01 -3.07 -3.82
N GLN A 52 27.10 -4.34 -4.25
CA GLN A 52 25.96 -5.10 -4.77
C GLN A 52 24.84 -5.24 -3.73
N LEU A 53 25.18 -5.57 -2.48
CA LEU A 53 24.21 -5.69 -1.39
C LEU A 53 23.49 -4.35 -1.16
N VAL A 54 24.24 -3.25 -1.06
CA VAL A 54 23.66 -1.92 -0.85
C VAL A 54 22.74 -1.50 -1.99
N GLN A 55 23.12 -1.76 -3.25
CA GLN A 55 22.27 -1.43 -4.41
C GLN A 55 20.99 -2.25 -4.42
N ALA A 56 21.07 -3.56 -4.18
CA ALA A 56 19.90 -4.43 -4.13
C ALA A 56 18.91 -4.01 -3.02
N LEU A 57 19.42 -3.59 -1.85
CA LEU A 57 18.58 -3.04 -0.79
C LEU A 57 17.93 -1.72 -1.22
N ARG A 58 18.67 -0.81 -1.86
CA ARG A 58 18.09 0.46 -2.35
C ARG A 58 17.00 0.24 -3.40
N GLU A 59 17.21 -0.71 -4.32
CA GLU A 59 16.22 -1.06 -5.33
C GLU A 59 14.97 -1.70 -4.72
N ASP A 60 15.12 -2.53 -3.69
CA ASP A 60 13.99 -3.01 -2.90
C ASP A 60 13.22 -1.87 -2.25
N GLU A 61 13.93 -0.93 -1.60
CA GLU A 61 13.29 0.23 -0.98
C GLU A 61 12.54 1.12 -1.99
N LEU A 62 13.11 1.32 -3.17
CA LEU A 62 12.45 2.03 -4.27
C LEU A 62 11.19 1.31 -4.73
N ARG A 63 11.24 -0.03 -4.88
CA ARG A 63 10.07 -0.85 -5.24
C ARG A 63 8.98 -0.78 -4.17
N ARG A 64 9.35 -0.79 -2.89
CA ARG A 64 8.41 -0.62 -1.77
C ARG A 64 7.78 0.75 -1.74
N ALA A 65 8.58 1.80 -1.90
CA ALA A 65 8.10 3.17 -1.97
C ALA A 65 7.12 3.37 -3.13
N ALA A 66 7.39 2.79 -4.31
CA ALA A 66 6.48 2.80 -5.45
C ALA A 66 5.13 2.11 -5.17
N ARG A 67 5.10 1.16 -4.23
CA ARG A 67 3.88 0.49 -3.75
C ARG A 67 3.26 1.19 -2.52
N GLY A 68 3.74 2.38 -2.16
CA GLY A 68 3.28 3.13 -0.98
C GLY A 68 3.66 2.50 0.36
N LYS A 69 4.57 1.51 0.38
CA LYS A 69 5.06 0.87 1.59
C LYS A 69 6.19 1.70 2.20
N ARG A 70 6.25 1.77 3.54
CA ARG A 70 7.34 2.40 4.29
C ARG A 70 8.68 1.74 3.95
N PRO A 71 9.78 2.53 3.90
CA PRO A 71 11.10 1.95 3.77
C PRO A 71 11.49 1.13 4.99
N ARG A 72 12.06 -0.07 4.78
CA ARG A 72 12.44 -1.00 5.86
C ARG A 72 13.79 -0.67 6.45
N PHE A 73 14.72 -0.24 5.61
CA PHE A 73 16.10 -0.02 5.99
C PHE A 73 16.47 1.47 6.09
N GLY A 74 17.34 1.78 7.04
CA GLY A 74 18.19 2.97 6.99
C GLY A 74 19.60 2.54 6.60
N ILE A 75 20.12 3.08 5.49
CA ILE A 75 21.48 2.83 5.02
C ILE A 75 22.29 4.11 5.26
N THR A 76 23.32 4.05 6.10
CA THR A 76 24.18 5.20 6.42
C THR A 76 25.47 5.08 5.61
N ASP A 77 25.70 6.05 4.71
CA ASP A 77 26.90 6.20 3.86
C ASP A 77 27.35 4.95 3.08
N GLY A 78 26.47 3.95 2.95
CA GLY A 78 26.79 2.66 2.32
C GLY A 78 27.61 1.70 3.19
N GLU A 79 27.91 2.06 4.44
CA GLU A 79 28.76 1.26 5.35
C GLU A 79 27.95 0.43 6.33
N SER A 80 26.77 0.90 6.75
CA SER A 80 25.90 0.21 7.70
C SER A 80 24.44 0.25 7.30
N VAL A 81 23.73 -0.82 7.66
CA VAL A 81 22.29 -0.98 7.44
C VAL A 81 21.63 -1.26 8.79
N ARG A 82 20.53 -0.55 9.05
CA ARG A 82 19.67 -0.77 10.21
C ARG A 82 18.22 -0.96 9.78
N LEU A 83 17.41 -1.59 10.62
CA LEU A 83 15.97 -1.48 10.48
C LEU A 83 15.53 -0.07 10.85
N ARG A 84 14.68 0.53 10.02
CA ARG A 84 14.06 1.80 10.31
C ARG A 84 13.00 1.57 11.39
N PRO A 85 13.13 2.17 12.59
CA PRO A 85 12.08 2.10 13.59
C PRO A 85 10.84 2.87 13.12
N PRO A 86 9.66 2.62 13.71
CA PRO A 86 8.48 3.44 13.49
C PRO A 86 8.78 4.92 13.74
N GLY A 87 8.35 5.78 12.81
CA GLY A 87 8.57 7.22 12.92
C GLY A 87 7.68 7.89 13.97
N ASN A 88 6.58 7.23 14.37
CA ASN A 88 5.64 7.71 15.38
C ASN A 88 4.91 6.53 16.07
N PRO A 89 4.20 6.78 17.20
CA PRO A 89 3.48 5.72 17.92
C PRO A 89 2.37 5.05 17.11
N ALA A 90 1.72 5.75 16.18
CA ALA A 90 0.67 5.15 15.35
C ALA A 90 1.24 4.12 14.37
N GLU A 91 2.38 4.43 13.75
CA GLU A 91 3.11 3.47 12.91
C GLU A 91 3.55 2.25 13.71
N ALA A 92 4.02 2.44 14.96
CA ALA A 92 4.40 1.32 15.83
C ALA A 92 3.19 0.42 16.13
N ALA A 93 2.04 1.02 16.46
CA ALA A 93 0.81 0.30 16.72
C ALA A 93 0.30 -0.47 15.49
N VAL A 94 0.42 0.12 14.29
CA VAL A 94 0.07 -0.56 13.04
C VAL A 94 0.97 -1.76 12.79
N GLU A 95 2.29 -1.63 12.99
CA GLU A 95 3.22 -2.75 12.84
C GLU A 95 2.93 -3.86 13.85
N GLU A 96 2.72 -3.52 15.12
CA GLU A 96 2.36 -4.49 16.16
C GLU A 96 1.05 -5.21 15.83
N TRP A 97 0.03 -4.47 15.38
CA TRP A 97 -1.24 -5.04 14.95
C TRP A 97 -1.06 -6.00 13.77
N ASN A 98 -0.28 -5.60 12.76
CA ASN A 98 -0.04 -6.43 11.58
C ASN A 98 0.71 -7.72 11.95
N GLU A 99 1.72 -7.65 12.82
CA GLU A 99 2.42 -8.85 13.30
C GLU A 99 1.48 -9.77 14.09
N ARG A 100 0.59 -9.21 14.91
CA ARG A 100 -0.43 -10.00 15.60
C ARG A 100 -1.38 -10.70 14.63
N VAL A 101 -1.86 -9.99 13.61
CA VAL A 101 -2.72 -10.57 12.56
C VAL A 101 -2.02 -11.72 11.84
N LYS A 102 -0.71 -11.60 11.54
CA LYS A 102 0.07 -12.70 10.94
C LYS A 102 0.15 -13.93 11.84
N LEU A 103 0.35 -13.73 13.15
CA LEU A 103 0.36 -14.83 14.12
C LEU A 103 -1.01 -15.51 14.22
N ASP A 104 -2.08 -14.73 14.28
CA ASP A 104 -3.46 -15.23 14.31
C ASP A 104 -3.79 -16.00 13.02
N LEU A 105 -3.41 -15.46 11.86
CA LEU A 105 -3.53 -16.14 10.56
C LEU A 105 -2.82 -17.48 10.57
N LEU A 106 -1.56 -17.53 11.03
CA LEU A 106 -0.78 -18.76 11.08
C LEU A 106 -1.41 -19.81 12.01
N GLU A 107 -2.00 -19.39 13.12
CA GLU A 107 -2.73 -20.31 14.02
C GLU A 107 -4.01 -20.84 13.37
N GLN A 108 -4.76 -20.00 12.65
CA GLN A 108 -5.92 -20.48 11.88
C GLN A 108 -5.52 -21.50 10.80
N LEU A 109 -4.40 -21.29 10.11
CA LEU A 109 -3.86 -22.27 9.15
C LEU A 109 -3.47 -23.58 9.83
N ARG A 110 -3.02 -23.54 11.09
CA ARG A 110 -2.70 -24.75 11.86
C ARG A 110 -3.93 -25.51 12.31
N GLU A 111 -5.08 -24.87 12.47
CA GLU A 111 -6.31 -25.53 12.92
C GLU A 111 -7.22 -25.98 11.76
N CYS A 112 -7.01 -25.47 10.54
CA CYS A 112 -7.81 -25.85 9.39
C CYS A 112 -7.58 -27.31 8.93
N ASP A 113 -8.54 -27.84 8.17
CA ASP A 113 -8.44 -29.19 7.60
C ASP A 113 -7.20 -29.28 6.67
N PRO A 114 -6.43 -30.40 6.69
CA PRO A 114 -5.25 -30.54 5.83
C PRO A 114 -5.51 -30.29 4.35
N ILE A 115 -6.65 -30.76 3.81
CA ILE A 115 -7.00 -30.59 2.41
C ILE A 115 -7.31 -29.11 2.14
N VAL A 116 -8.00 -28.43 3.07
CA VAL A 116 -8.23 -26.98 2.96
C VAL A 116 -6.91 -26.22 2.94
N PHE A 117 -5.92 -26.61 3.76
CA PHE A 117 -4.61 -25.98 3.74
C PHE A 117 -3.87 -26.15 2.41
N GLU A 118 -3.91 -27.35 1.81
CA GLU A 118 -3.36 -27.59 0.47
C GLU A 118 -3.99 -26.66 -0.59
N HIS A 119 -5.30 -26.43 -0.50
CA HIS A 119 -6.02 -25.51 -1.39
C HIS A 119 -5.67 -24.04 -1.14
N ILE A 120 -5.49 -23.62 0.12
CA ILE A 120 -5.03 -22.26 0.45
C ILE A 120 -3.64 -22.01 -0.15
N VAL A 121 -2.72 -22.97 -0.02
CA VAL A 121 -1.39 -22.88 -0.66
C VAL A 121 -1.52 -22.82 -2.18
N ALA A 122 -2.40 -23.61 -2.79
CA ALA A 122 -2.65 -23.53 -4.23
C ALA A 122 -3.18 -22.15 -4.65
N GLN A 123 -4.10 -21.54 -3.90
CA GLN A 123 -4.59 -20.18 -4.14
C GLN A 123 -3.47 -19.15 -4.03
N LEU A 124 -2.58 -19.30 -3.05
CA LEU A 124 -1.40 -18.45 -2.89
C LEU A 124 -0.49 -18.54 -4.11
N LEU A 125 -0.21 -19.73 -4.63
CA LEU A 125 0.60 -19.88 -5.85
C LEU A 125 -0.03 -19.17 -7.05
N ILE A 126 -1.34 -19.29 -7.23
CA ILE A 126 -2.07 -18.58 -8.30
C ILE A 126 -1.92 -17.07 -8.13
N ALA A 127 -2.11 -16.56 -6.91
CA ALA A 127 -1.99 -15.12 -6.61
C ALA A 127 -0.57 -14.58 -6.83
N ILE A 128 0.45 -15.43 -6.67
CA ILE A 128 1.85 -15.09 -6.97
C ILE A 128 2.13 -15.16 -8.49
N GLY A 129 1.31 -15.87 -9.26
CA GLY A 129 1.41 -15.95 -10.72
C GLY A 129 1.88 -17.30 -11.27
N TYR A 130 1.77 -18.37 -10.49
CA TYR A 130 1.92 -19.72 -11.04
C TYR A 130 0.75 -20.06 -11.99
N GLU A 131 1.07 -20.79 -13.04
CA GLU A 131 0.13 -21.36 -13.98
C GLU A 131 -0.11 -22.86 -13.69
N GLU A 132 -1.20 -23.41 -14.23
CA GLU A 132 -1.52 -24.85 -14.19
C GLU A 132 -1.47 -25.46 -12.77
N VAL A 133 -1.88 -24.70 -11.75
CA VAL A 133 -1.87 -25.16 -10.35
C VAL A 133 -2.92 -26.25 -10.14
N ARG A 134 -2.51 -27.41 -9.64
CA ARG A 134 -3.36 -28.58 -9.39
C ARG A 134 -3.00 -29.24 -8.05
N VAL A 135 -3.99 -29.35 -7.17
CA VAL A 135 -3.90 -30.15 -5.93
C VAL A 135 -4.03 -31.64 -6.31
N THR A 136 -3.15 -32.48 -5.78
CA THR A 136 -3.15 -33.93 -6.04
C THR A 136 -4.16 -34.64 -5.13
N LYS A 137 -4.59 -35.84 -5.53
CA LYS A 137 -5.37 -36.72 -4.65
C LYS A 137 -4.41 -37.61 -3.90
N ARG A 138 -4.61 -37.79 -2.59
CA ARG A 138 -3.86 -38.71 -1.72
C ARG A 138 -3.78 -40.13 -2.28
N SER A 139 -2.80 -40.40 -3.14
CA SER A 139 -2.53 -41.72 -3.70
C SER A 139 -1.17 -41.74 -4.41
N ASN A 140 -0.16 -42.25 -3.70
CA ASN A 140 1.09 -42.77 -4.27
C ASN A 140 1.91 -41.78 -5.13
N ASP A 141 1.90 -40.50 -4.78
CA ASP A 141 2.60 -39.42 -5.51
C ASP A 141 3.97 -39.05 -4.91
N GLY A 142 4.49 -39.86 -3.98
CA GLY A 142 5.75 -39.57 -3.30
C GLY A 142 5.66 -38.48 -2.23
N GLY A 143 4.45 -38.01 -1.89
CA GLY A 143 4.22 -36.96 -0.90
C GLY A 143 4.19 -35.55 -1.50
N VAL A 144 3.81 -35.43 -2.77
CA VAL A 144 3.63 -34.15 -3.47
C VAL A 144 2.15 -33.79 -3.45
N ASP A 145 1.80 -32.68 -2.78
CA ASP A 145 0.41 -32.27 -2.57
C ASP A 145 -0.08 -31.30 -3.67
N VAL A 146 0.82 -30.55 -4.32
CA VAL A 146 0.47 -29.59 -5.38
C VAL A 146 1.48 -29.63 -6.53
N HIS A 147 0.99 -29.58 -7.77
CA HIS A 147 1.79 -29.32 -8.96
C HIS A 147 1.47 -27.95 -9.54
N ALA A 148 2.48 -27.22 -9.99
CA ALA A 148 2.32 -25.89 -10.60
C ALA A 148 3.43 -25.61 -11.61
N ILE A 149 3.26 -24.59 -12.46
CA ILE A 149 4.29 -24.12 -13.40
C ILE A 149 4.60 -22.66 -13.12
N LEU A 150 5.85 -22.37 -12.75
CA LEU A 150 6.33 -21.00 -12.70
C LEU A 150 6.56 -20.51 -14.13
N SER A 151 5.82 -19.48 -14.54
CA SER A 151 5.86 -18.95 -15.90
C SER A 151 6.36 -17.51 -15.90
N ALA A 152 7.48 -17.26 -16.57
CA ALA A 152 7.97 -15.91 -16.81
C ALA A 152 7.32 -15.35 -18.08
N ARG A 153 5.99 -15.13 -18.06
CA ARG A 153 5.20 -14.64 -19.21
C ARG A 153 5.46 -15.43 -20.50
N GLY A 154 5.59 -16.75 -20.39
CA GLY A 154 5.84 -17.63 -21.54
C GLY A 154 7.29 -17.70 -22.04
N VAL A 155 8.23 -16.91 -21.49
CA VAL A 155 9.66 -17.00 -21.84
C VAL A 155 10.29 -18.28 -21.31
N THR A 156 9.96 -18.62 -20.05
CA THR A 156 10.46 -19.82 -19.38
C THR A 156 9.33 -20.45 -18.57
N ARG A 157 9.24 -21.77 -18.60
CA ARG A 157 8.32 -22.58 -17.80
C ARG A 157 9.14 -23.50 -16.91
N VAL A 158 9.00 -23.37 -15.60
CA VAL A 158 9.66 -24.25 -14.64
C VAL A 158 8.59 -25.07 -13.91
N PRO A 159 8.47 -26.37 -14.22
CA PRO A 159 7.59 -27.26 -13.47
C PRO A 159 8.01 -27.34 -12.00
N THR A 160 7.06 -27.13 -11.10
CA THR A 160 7.28 -27.12 -9.65
C THR A 160 6.36 -28.16 -8.99
N ALA A 161 6.94 -28.99 -8.13
CA ALA A 161 6.20 -29.89 -7.25
C ALA A 161 6.29 -29.37 -5.81
N LEU A 162 5.17 -29.32 -5.11
CA LEU A 162 5.10 -28.80 -3.75
C LEU A 162 4.62 -29.86 -2.78
N GLN A 163 5.21 -29.83 -1.59
CA GLN A 163 4.76 -30.57 -0.43
C GLN A 163 4.31 -29.59 0.66
N VAL A 164 3.15 -29.84 1.25
CA VAL A 164 2.46 -28.96 2.18
C VAL A 164 2.34 -29.64 3.55
N LYS A 165 2.93 -29.05 4.58
CA LYS A 165 2.98 -29.61 5.94
C LYS A 165 2.31 -28.69 6.96
N ARG A 166 1.10 -29.04 7.41
CA ARG A 166 0.43 -28.36 8.53
C ARG A 166 0.97 -28.85 9.88
N TRP A 167 2.20 -28.48 10.23
CA TRP A 167 2.88 -28.96 11.43
C TRP A 167 3.10 -27.86 12.47
N ARG A 168 3.23 -28.28 13.74
CA ARG A 168 3.71 -27.44 14.85
C ARG A 168 5.21 -27.65 15.13
N LYS A 169 5.73 -28.86 14.88
CA LYS A 169 7.15 -29.20 15.02
C LYS A 169 7.93 -28.86 13.73
N PRO A 170 9.22 -28.49 13.83
CA PRO A 170 10.02 -28.21 12.66
C PRO A 170 10.09 -29.38 11.66
N VAL A 171 10.06 -29.05 10.37
CA VAL A 171 10.24 -30.02 9.28
C VAL A 171 11.71 -30.45 9.23
N GLY A 172 11.94 -31.76 9.12
CA GLY A 172 13.26 -32.36 9.15
C GLY A 172 13.84 -32.67 7.76
N ARG A 173 15.15 -32.96 7.74
CA ARG A 173 15.89 -33.42 6.54
C ARG A 173 15.21 -34.54 5.75
N PRO A 174 14.57 -35.55 6.38
CA PRO A 174 13.93 -36.63 5.62
C PRO A 174 12.87 -36.14 4.61
N GLU A 175 12.09 -35.11 4.96
CA GLU A 175 11.05 -34.56 4.07
C GLU A 175 11.68 -33.87 2.85
N VAL A 176 12.77 -33.13 3.05
CA VAL A 176 13.54 -32.49 1.97
C VAL A 176 14.09 -33.55 0.99
N GLN A 177 14.64 -34.64 1.52
CA GLN A 177 15.19 -35.73 0.72
C GLN A 177 14.10 -36.52 -0.01
N GLN A 178 12.98 -36.78 0.66
CA GLN A 178 11.83 -37.45 0.07
C GLN A 178 11.27 -36.65 -1.11
N LEU A 179 11.01 -35.35 -0.92
CA LEU A 179 10.54 -34.50 -2.01
C LEU A 179 11.56 -34.51 -3.14
N ARG A 180 12.86 -34.26 -2.85
CA ARG A 180 13.92 -34.26 -3.88
C ARG A 180 13.97 -35.55 -4.69
N GLY A 181 13.83 -36.71 -4.04
CA GLY A 181 13.80 -38.02 -4.69
C GLY A 181 12.58 -38.26 -5.59
N SER A 182 11.48 -37.54 -5.36
CA SER A 182 10.27 -37.60 -6.19
C SER A 182 10.29 -36.66 -7.41
N LEU A 183 11.21 -35.68 -7.43
CA LEU A 183 11.29 -34.69 -8.51
C LEU A 183 11.88 -35.29 -9.78
N LYS A 184 11.32 -34.91 -10.92
CA LYS A 184 11.97 -35.10 -12.23
C LYS A 184 13.18 -34.16 -12.36
N SER A 185 14.12 -34.49 -13.25
CA SER A 185 15.33 -33.68 -13.47
C SER A 185 15.05 -32.25 -13.96
N THR A 186 13.89 -32.01 -14.55
CA THR A 186 13.43 -30.69 -15.01
C THR A 186 12.55 -29.96 -14.00
N GLN A 187 12.24 -30.59 -12.87
CA GLN A 187 11.37 -30.04 -11.83
C GLN A 187 12.18 -29.44 -10.69
N GLN A 188 11.61 -28.41 -10.06
CA GLN A 188 12.03 -27.94 -8.74
C GLN A 188 11.00 -28.32 -7.68
N GLY A 189 11.44 -28.39 -6.42
CA GLY A 189 10.62 -28.67 -5.25
C GLY A 189 10.37 -27.42 -4.42
N VAL A 190 9.22 -27.37 -3.75
CA VAL A 190 8.96 -26.40 -2.67
C VAL A 190 8.32 -27.14 -1.49
N ILE A 191 8.83 -26.93 -0.28
CA ILE A 191 8.14 -27.37 0.94
C ILE A 191 7.54 -26.16 1.62
N VAL A 192 6.23 -26.19 1.85
CA VAL A 192 5.49 -25.17 2.59
C VAL A 192 5.08 -25.74 3.94
N THR A 193 5.30 -25.01 5.03
CA THR A 193 4.89 -25.45 6.37
C THR A 193 4.35 -24.31 7.22
N THR A 194 3.46 -24.63 8.17
CA THR A 194 3.02 -23.71 9.23
C THR A 194 4.00 -23.63 10.42
N SER A 195 5.11 -24.38 10.38
CA SER A 195 6.18 -24.41 11.37
C SER A 195 7.48 -23.78 10.83
N GLY A 196 8.62 -24.05 11.45
CA GLY A 196 9.95 -23.83 10.86
C GLY A 196 10.55 -25.09 10.24
N PHE A 197 11.82 -24.99 9.87
CA PHE A 197 12.68 -26.09 9.40
C PHE A 197 13.81 -26.34 10.39
N SER A 198 14.28 -27.60 10.48
CA SER A 198 15.48 -27.91 11.26
C SER A 198 16.74 -27.50 10.52
N ARG A 199 17.83 -27.25 11.26
CA ARG A 199 19.13 -26.91 10.67
C ARG A 199 19.60 -27.94 9.63
N PRO A 200 19.52 -29.27 9.87
CA PRO A 200 19.84 -30.26 8.84
C PRO A 200 18.96 -30.19 7.60
N ALA A 201 17.69 -29.75 7.72
CA ALA A 201 16.80 -29.58 6.57
C ALA A 201 17.22 -28.38 5.71
N LEU A 202 17.57 -27.26 6.35
CA LEU A 202 18.10 -26.06 5.68
C LEU A 202 19.41 -26.38 4.95
N GLU A 203 20.33 -27.09 5.61
CA GLU A 203 21.61 -27.51 5.02
C GLU A 203 21.41 -28.45 3.82
N ASP A 204 20.45 -29.39 3.89
CA ASP A 204 20.16 -30.31 2.79
C ASP A 204 19.48 -29.59 1.62
N ALA A 205 18.55 -28.67 1.88
CA ALA A 205 17.90 -27.85 0.85
C ALA A 205 18.91 -26.97 0.09
N ALA A 206 19.92 -26.43 0.78
CA ALA A 206 20.95 -25.57 0.19
C ALA A 206 21.94 -26.30 -0.75
N ARG A 207 21.95 -27.64 -0.74
CA ARG A 207 22.83 -28.46 -1.59
C ARG A 207 22.66 -28.16 -3.08
N GLN A 208 23.78 -28.16 -3.81
CA GLN A 208 23.81 -27.91 -5.26
C GLN A 208 23.64 -29.16 -6.11
N ASP A 209 23.69 -30.35 -5.52
CA ASP A 209 23.52 -31.61 -6.23
C ASP A 209 22.03 -32.01 -6.31
N GLY A 210 21.57 -32.31 -7.52
CA GLY A 210 20.20 -32.73 -7.81
C GLY A 210 19.21 -31.56 -8.00
N SER A 211 17.93 -31.89 -8.03
CA SER A 211 16.86 -30.90 -8.24
C SER A 211 16.78 -29.90 -7.08
N PRO A 212 16.61 -28.58 -7.34
CA PRO A 212 16.49 -27.56 -6.32
C PRO A 212 15.26 -27.79 -5.44
N VAL A 213 15.39 -27.57 -4.12
CA VAL A 213 14.26 -27.58 -3.18
C VAL A 213 14.24 -26.28 -2.38
N HIS A 214 13.16 -25.52 -2.52
CA HIS A 214 12.92 -24.28 -1.79
C HIS A 214 12.07 -24.53 -0.55
N LEU A 215 12.22 -23.69 0.46
CA LEU A 215 11.57 -23.86 1.76
C LEU A 215 10.79 -22.59 2.11
N ILE A 216 9.50 -22.74 2.42
CA ILE A 216 8.61 -21.66 2.87
C ILE A 216 8.13 -22.04 4.28
N ASP A 217 8.63 -21.32 5.28
CA ASP A 217 8.24 -21.52 6.68
C ASP A 217 6.97 -20.74 7.03
N GLY A 218 6.47 -20.92 8.25
CA GLY A 218 5.22 -20.32 8.68
C GLY A 218 5.23 -18.79 8.69
N GLN A 219 6.39 -18.17 8.94
CA GLN A 219 6.51 -16.72 8.94
C GLN A 219 6.47 -16.20 7.51
N MET A 220 7.31 -16.77 6.62
CA MET A 220 7.31 -16.42 5.20
C MET A 220 5.96 -16.67 4.54
N LEU A 221 5.28 -17.76 4.91
CA LEU A 221 3.93 -18.08 4.43
C LEU A 221 2.93 -16.99 4.81
N ALA A 222 2.93 -16.53 6.06
CA ALA A 222 2.04 -15.47 6.52
C ALA A 222 2.34 -14.14 5.80
N ASP A 223 3.61 -13.81 5.60
CA ASP A 223 4.03 -12.62 4.86
C ASP A 223 3.54 -12.66 3.40
N LEU A 224 3.70 -13.79 2.72
CA LEU A 224 3.22 -13.99 1.35
C LEU A 224 1.69 -13.90 1.26
N MET A 225 0.97 -14.50 2.21
CA MET A 225 -0.49 -14.40 2.25
C MET A 225 -0.95 -12.94 2.43
N VAL A 226 -0.31 -12.19 3.33
CA VAL A 226 -0.62 -10.77 3.52
C VAL A 226 -0.29 -9.96 2.27
N GLU A 227 0.87 -10.18 1.65
CA GLU A 227 1.27 -9.46 0.43
C GLU A 227 0.27 -9.67 -0.72
N HIS A 228 -0.28 -10.87 -0.84
CA HIS A 228 -1.22 -11.24 -1.88
C HIS A 228 -2.70 -11.12 -1.45
N GLY A 229 -2.99 -10.56 -0.27
CA GLY A 229 -4.35 -10.30 0.21
C GLY A 229 -5.17 -11.56 0.50
N LEU A 230 -4.52 -12.68 0.84
CA LEU A 230 -5.19 -13.95 1.15
C LEU A 230 -5.42 -14.09 2.65
N GLY A 231 -6.68 -14.30 3.04
CA GLY A 231 -7.06 -14.46 4.44
C GLY A 231 -6.96 -13.19 5.29
N VAL A 232 -6.69 -12.03 4.67
CA VAL A 232 -6.58 -10.74 5.35
C VAL A 232 -7.32 -9.64 4.58
N GLN A 233 -7.70 -8.59 5.29
CA GLN A 233 -8.31 -7.39 4.73
C GLN A 233 -7.45 -6.18 5.06
N THR A 234 -7.24 -5.30 4.09
CA THR A 234 -6.50 -4.05 4.30
C THR A 234 -7.49 -2.92 4.54
N ALA A 235 -7.30 -2.15 5.62
CA ALA A 235 -8.05 -0.94 5.89
C ALA A 235 -7.09 0.25 5.97
N ARG A 236 -7.47 1.40 5.38
CA ARG A 236 -6.74 2.66 5.54
C ARG A 236 -7.25 3.40 6.77
N VAL A 237 -6.34 3.71 7.71
CA VAL A 237 -6.64 4.50 8.91
C VAL A 237 -5.88 5.82 8.83
N ALA A 238 -6.60 6.94 8.95
CA ALA A 238 -5.99 8.26 9.03
C ALA A 238 -5.59 8.56 10.49
N PHE A 239 -4.36 9.01 10.71
CA PHE A 239 -3.89 9.51 11.99
C PHE A 239 -3.51 10.99 11.87
N PHE A 240 -3.82 11.77 12.90
CA PHE A 240 -3.45 13.17 12.99
C PHE A 240 -2.16 13.32 13.80
N SER A 241 -1.25 14.18 13.35
CA SER A 241 -0.09 14.62 14.11
C SER A 241 -0.18 16.11 14.37
N LEU A 242 0.16 16.54 15.58
CA LEU A 242 0.25 17.96 15.90
C LEU A 242 1.46 18.58 15.19
N ASP A 243 1.22 19.69 14.48
CA ASP A 243 2.27 20.51 13.88
C ASP A 243 2.46 21.76 14.75
N GLU A 244 3.32 21.63 15.76
CA GLU A 244 3.59 22.71 16.73
C GLU A 244 4.26 23.93 16.08
N GLN A 245 4.97 23.73 14.97
CA GLN A 245 5.65 24.83 14.26
C GLN A 245 4.67 25.74 13.52
N ARG A 246 3.58 25.18 13.00
CA ARG A 246 2.46 25.99 12.49
C ARG A 246 1.73 26.78 13.57
N LEU A 247 1.69 26.27 14.80
CA LEU A 247 1.01 26.94 15.92
C LEU A 247 1.84 28.07 16.53
N THR A 248 3.17 28.00 16.43
CA THR A 248 4.10 28.96 17.05
C THR A 248 4.55 30.10 16.13
N GLY A 249 3.95 30.24 14.94
CA GLY A 249 4.09 31.44 14.10
C GLY A 249 5.41 31.55 13.32
N GLY A 250 6.02 30.43 12.93
CA GLY A 250 7.09 30.45 11.92
C GLY A 250 6.54 30.80 10.55
N SER A 251 6.42 32.09 10.24
CA SER A 251 6.19 32.56 8.87
C SER A 251 7.36 32.08 7.97
N PRO A 252 7.11 31.48 6.79
CA PRO A 252 8.17 31.21 5.84
C PRO A 252 8.57 32.53 5.17
N ALA A 253 9.31 33.36 5.89
CA ALA A 253 9.94 34.54 5.33
C ALA A 253 11.13 34.10 4.47
N ALA A 254 11.00 34.42 3.18
CA ALA A 254 12.00 34.43 2.14
C ALA A 254 13.48 34.43 2.60
N THR A 255 14.21 33.41 2.19
CA THR A 255 15.61 33.55 1.77
C THR A 255 15.75 32.93 0.39
N ALA A 256 15.29 33.68 -0.62
CA ALA A 256 15.79 33.51 -1.97
C ALA A 256 17.13 34.24 -2.04
N THR A 257 18.23 33.51 -1.88
CA THR A 257 19.53 33.93 -2.40
C THR A 257 19.91 32.93 -3.47
N ALA A 258 19.85 33.39 -4.71
CA ALA A 258 20.40 32.69 -5.84
C ALA A 258 21.93 32.66 -5.73
N THR A 259 22.50 31.47 -5.75
CA THR A 259 23.82 31.22 -6.31
C THR A 259 23.70 30.02 -7.23
N THR A 260 23.95 30.27 -8.50
CA THR A 260 23.93 29.34 -9.62
C THR A 260 25.21 28.50 -9.63
N GLU A 261 25.08 27.29 -10.21
CA GLU A 261 26.11 26.34 -10.71
C GLU A 261 26.47 25.22 -9.70
N GLY A 262 26.25 23.93 -9.98
CA GLY A 262 25.76 23.23 -11.17
C GLY A 262 25.49 21.75 -10.86
N ASP A 263 24.82 21.09 -11.81
CA ASP A 263 24.72 19.63 -12.02
C ASP A 263 24.19 18.74 -10.86
N GLN A 264 22.87 18.47 -10.86
CA GLN A 264 22.29 17.19 -10.42
C GLN A 264 20.92 16.94 -11.09
N VAL A 265 20.84 15.86 -11.87
CA VAL A 265 19.60 15.24 -12.34
C VAL A 265 18.85 14.69 -11.13
N SER A 266 17.78 15.38 -10.72
CA SER A 266 16.92 15.01 -9.59
C SER A 266 15.50 14.74 -10.08
N SER A 267 15.14 13.46 -10.21
CA SER A 267 13.74 13.01 -10.24
C SER A 267 13.19 12.96 -8.81
N GLY A 268 13.09 14.14 -8.19
CA GLY A 268 12.43 14.33 -6.91
C GLY A 268 10.91 14.42 -7.13
N VAL A 269 10.18 13.45 -6.60
CA VAL A 269 8.73 13.53 -6.40
C VAL A 269 8.44 14.76 -5.53
N ARG A 270 8.03 15.85 -6.18
CA ARG A 270 7.47 17.00 -5.48
C ARG A 270 6.11 16.57 -4.92
N GLN A 271 6.01 16.45 -3.60
CA GLN A 271 4.74 16.54 -2.88
C GLN A 271 4.17 17.95 -3.14
N GLY A 272 3.45 18.10 -4.25
CA GLY A 272 2.56 19.24 -4.44
C GLY A 272 1.31 19.00 -3.61
N SER A 273 0.98 19.94 -2.73
CA SER A 273 -0.35 20.05 -2.12
C SER A 273 -1.40 19.87 -3.22
N GLN A 274 -2.13 18.75 -3.21
CA GLN A 274 -3.15 18.49 -4.22
C GLN A 274 -4.28 19.48 -3.96
N MET A 275 -4.27 20.61 -4.68
CA MET A 275 -5.28 21.67 -4.53
C MET A 275 -6.59 21.19 -5.17
N TYR A 276 -7.63 20.99 -4.35
CA TYR A 276 -8.94 20.54 -4.83
C TYR A 276 -9.82 21.74 -5.17
N PHE A 277 -10.20 21.87 -6.44
CA PHE A 277 -11.18 22.85 -6.89
C PHE A 277 -12.62 22.32 -6.72
N LEU A 278 -13.58 23.24 -6.60
CA LEU A 278 -14.99 22.90 -6.46
C LEU A 278 -15.75 23.01 -7.78
N ALA A 279 -16.76 22.17 -7.91
CA ALA A 279 -17.81 22.29 -8.91
C ALA A 279 -19.10 22.81 -8.27
N GLN A 280 -20.05 23.24 -9.10
CA GLN A 280 -21.38 23.57 -8.61
C GLN A 280 -22.14 22.30 -8.23
N LEU A 281 -22.86 22.34 -7.12
CA LEU A 281 -23.76 21.25 -6.73
C LEU A 281 -25.02 21.23 -7.60
N PRO A 282 -25.69 20.06 -7.75
CA PRO A 282 -27.06 19.98 -8.24
C PRO A 282 -27.97 21.03 -7.59
N GLY A 283 -28.84 21.67 -8.37
CA GLY A 283 -29.66 22.80 -7.91
C GLY A 283 -29.01 24.20 -8.01
N GLY A 284 -27.70 24.27 -8.31
CA GLY A 284 -27.02 25.51 -8.67
C GLY A 284 -26.93 26.53 -7.54
N ARG A 285 -27.51 27.73 -7.72
CA ARG A 285 -27.44 28.83 -6.74
C ARG A 285 -28.38 28.67 -5.55
N ASN A 286 -29.44 27.90 -5.71
CA ASN A 286 -30.50 27.73 -4.72
C ASN A 286 -30.46 26.35 -4.05
N ALA A 287 -29.38 25.59 -4.26
CA ALA A 287 -29.24 24.26 -3.69
C ALA A 287 -29.06 24.34 -2.17
N ASP A 288 -29.75 23.48 -1.43
CA ASP A 288 -29.38 23.14 -0.07
C ASP A 288 -28.15 22.21 -0.14
N TYR A 289 -26.99 22.74 0.22
CA TYR A 289 -25.72 22.03 0.08
C TYR A 289 -25.65 20.80 0.97
N LEU A 290 -26.20 20.87 2.18
CA LEU A 290 -26.17 19.77 3.13
C LEU A 290 -27.01 18.61 2.61
N SER A 291 -28.27 18.87 2.27
CA SER A 291 -29.17 17.86 1.74
C SER A 291 -28.69 17.30 0.39
N THR A 292 -28.15 18.16 -0.48
CA THR A 292 -27.64 17.72 -1.79
C THR A 292 -26.42 16.81 -1.63
N LEU A 293 -25.47 17.16 -0.76
CA LEU A 293 -24.31 16.30 -0.49
C LEU A 293 -24.72 14.99 0.17
N ALA A 294 -25.71 15.01 1.08
CA ALA A 294 -26.18 13.82 1.76
C ALA A 294 -26.77 12.83 0.76
N ILE A 295 -27.62 13.31 -0.15
CA ILE A 295 -28.16 12.51 -1.26
C ILE A 295 -27.02 11.95 -2.12
N MET A 296 -26.08 12.80 -2.54
CA MET A 296 -24.95 12.36 -3.36
C MET A 296 -24.12 11.29 -2.66
N ALA A 297 -23.88 11.43 -1.36
CA ALA A 297 -23.15 10.45 -0.57
C ALA A 297 -23.94 9.13 -0.38
N GLN A 298 -25.27 9.19 -0.17
CA GLN A 298 -26.12 8.00 -0.07
C GLN A 298 -26.08 7.13 -1.33
N LEU A 299 -25.97 7.73 -2.52
CA LEU A 299 -25.80 6.99 -3.77
C LEU A 299 -24.52 6.12 -3.81
N ALA A 300 -23.56 6.34 -2.90
CA ALA A 300 -22.32 5.59 -2.79
C ALA A 300 -22.28 4.53 -1.67
N GLU A 301 -23.35 4.35 -0.88
CA GLU A 301 -23.37 3.44 0.29
C GLU A 301 -23.12 1.97 -0.10
N GLU A 302 -23.73 1.54 -1.21
CA GLU A 302 -23.62 0.18 -1.75
C GLU A 302 -22.37 -0.04 -2.62
N GLN A 303 -21.45 0.93 -2.62
CA GLN A 303 -20.22 0.89 -3.41
C GLN A 303 -20.45 0.56 -4.90
N PRO A 304 -21.37 1.27 -5.59
CA PRO A 304 -21.66 1.00 -7.00
C PRO A 304 -20.42 1.25 -7.88
N THR A 305 -20.40 0.64 -9.07
CA THR A 305 -19.46 1.06 -10.11
C THR A 305 -19.67 2.53 -10.46
N LEU A 306 -18.65 3.18 -11.05
CA LEU A 306 -18.75 4.59 -11.45
C LEU A 306 -19.91 4.83 -12.42
N ASP A 307 -20.17 3.91 -13.35
CA ASP A 307 -21.26 4.07 -14.32
C ASP A 307 -22.63 3.88 -13.64
N GLU A 308 -22.80 2.90 -12.75
CA GLU A 308 -24.02 2.72 -11.94
C GLU A 308 -24.28 3.93 -11.04
N TYR A 309 -23.23 4.47 -10.39
CA TYR A 309 -23.35 5.69 -9.59
C TYR A 309 -23.83 6.87 -10.44
N ILE A 310 -23.26 7.03 -11.64
CA ILE A 310 -23.63 8.13 -12.54
C ILE A 310 -25.06 7.97 -13.04
N GLU A 311 -25.50 6.76 -13.38
CA GLU A 311 -26.90 6.50 -13.72
C GLU A 311 -27.85 6.85 -12.57
N ALA A 312 -27.56 6.36 -11.36
CA ALA A 312 -28.36 6.67 -10.17
C ALA A 312 -28.37 8.18 -9.85
N PHE A 313 -27.23 8.85 -10.03
CA PHE A 313 -27.09 10.30 -9.87
C PHE A 313 -27.97 11.06 -10.86
N GLN A 314 -28.03 10.64 -12.13
CA GLN A 314 -28.84 11.29 -13.15
C GLN A 314 -30.35 11.03 -12.96
N GLN A 315 -30.72 9.86 -12.43
CA GLN A 315 -32.09 9.57 -12.04
C GLN A 315 -32.56 10.47 -10.89
N HIS A 316 -31.70 10.69 -9.90
CA HIS A 316 -32.02 11.55 -8.75
C HIS A 316 -31.98 13.05 -9.10
N PHE A 317 -31.10 13.45 -10.04
CA PHE A 317 -30.94 14.83 -10.49
C PHE A 317 -31.23 14.97 -11.99
N PRO A 318 -32.52 14.91 -12.43
CA PRO A 318 -32.89 14.85 -13.85
C PRO A 318 -32.49 16.10 -14.65
N GLY A 319 -32.19 17.22 -13.99
CA GLY A 319 -31.62 18.42 -14.61
C GLY A 319 -30.17 18.24 -15.12
N ILE A 320 -29.55 17.09 -14.91
CA ILE A 320 -28.17 16.77 -15.29
C ILE A 320 -28.17 15.58 -16.25
N SER A 321 -28.49 15.83 -17.51
CA SER A 321 -28.60 14.76 -18.52
C SER A 321 -27.27 14.29 -19.11
N ARG A 322 -26.17 15.02 -18.90
CA ARG A 322 -24.84 14.66 -19.41
C ARG A 322 -24.00 13.93 -18.36
N ALA A 323 -23.50 12.74 -18.70
CA ALA A 323 -22.63 11.95 -17.82
C ALA A 323 -21.35 12.71 -17.39
N ASP A 324 -20.71 13.47 -18.30
CA ASP A 324 -19.52 14.26 -17.96
C ASP A 324 -19.80 15.35 -16.91
N GLU A 325 -21.01 15.93 -16.96
CA GLU A 325 -21.44 16.93 -15.98
C GLU A 325 -21.78 16.26 -14.65
N ALA A 326 -22.43 15.09 -14.65
CA ALA A 326 -22.65 14.30 -13.46
C ALA A 326 -21.32 13.92 -12.77
N ARG A 327 -20.33 13.45 -13.55
CA ARG A 327 -18.97 13.16 -13.05
C ARG A 327 -18.31 14.41 -12.47
N ARG A 328 -18.44 15.56 -13.13
CA ARG A 328 -17.91 16.84 -12.63
C ARG A 328 -18.52 17.22 -11.28
N ARG A 329 -19.83 17.03 -11.08
CA ARG A 329 -20.49 17.36 -9.80
C ARG A 329 -20.19 16.34 -8.71
N MET A 330 -20.11 15.05 -9.07
CA MET A 330 -19.67 13.98 -8.17
C MET A 330 -18.29 14.25 -7.57
N ARG A 331 -17.37 14.86 -8.32
CA ARG A 331 -16.04 15.27 -7.81
C ARG A 331 -16.08 16.16 -6.58
N VAL A 332 -17.19 16.82 -6.27
CA VAL A 332 -17.33 17.59 -5.01
C VAL A 332 -17.21 16.66 -3.81
N LEU A 333 -17.76 15.44 -3.85
CA LEU A 333 -17.57 14.45 -2.79
C LEU A 333 -16.10 14.09 -2.62
N LEU A 334 -15.37 13.93 -3.73
CA LEU A 334 -13.94 13.61 -3.73
C LEU A 334 -13.10 14.77 -3.18
N SER A 335 -13.38 16.00 -3.62
CA SER A 335 -12.71 17.22 -3.18
C SER A 335 -12.89 17.43 -1.67
N LEU A 336 -14.10 17.19 -1.14
CA LEU A 336 -14.38 17.25 0.30
C LEU A 336 -13.91 16.01 1.07
N GLY A 337 -13.46 14.97 0.37
CA GLY A 337 -13.01 13.73 0.99
C GLY A 337 -14.15 12.90 1.59
N LEU A 338 -15.38 13.07 1.11
CA LEU A 338 -16.57 12.29 1.48
C LEU A 338 -16.65 10.95 0.72
N ALA A 339 -16.13 10.91 -0.49
CA ALA A 339 -16.06 9.68 -1.28
C ALA A 339 -14.69 9.54 -1.95
N GLU A 340 -14.38 8.34 -2.40
CA GLU A 340 -13.22 8.00 -3.23
C GLU A 340 -13.65 7.06 -4.36
N VAL A 341 -12.84 7.00 -5.43
CA VAL A 341 -13.05 6.04 -6.53
C VAL A 341 -11.93 5.01 -6.47
N GLU A 342 -12.25 3.79 -6.07
CA GLU A 342 -11.30 2.67 -5.97
C GLU A 342 -11.74 1.54 -6.90
N SER A 343 -10.83 1.04 -7.74
CA SER A 343 -11.12 -0.09 -8.65
C SER A 343 -12.41 0.08 -9.47
N SER A 344 -12.66 1.31 -9.94
CA SER A 344 -13.88 1.72 -10.67
C SER A 344 -15.19 1.75 -9.88
N HIS A 345 -15.14 1.64 -8.55
CA HIS A 345 -16.30 1.76 -7.66
C HIS A 345 -16.24 3.05 -6.86
N VAL A 346 -17.39 3.64 -6.57
CA VAL A 346 -17.51 4.85 -5.76
C VAL A 346 -17.80 4.44 -4.32
N THR A 347 -16.85 4.72 -3.42
CA THR A 347 -16.91 4.27 -2.03
C THR A 347 -16.93 5.46 -1.09
N LEU A 348 -17.78 5.41 -0.06
CA LEU A 348 -17.76 6.40 1.02
C LEU A 348 -16.51 6.22 1.91
N THR A 349 -15.79 7.32 2.11
CA THR A 349 -14.75 7.42 3.13
C THR A 349 -15.39 7.39 4.52
N PHE A 350 -14.58 7.27 5.58
CA PHE A 350 -15.09 7.39 6.95
C PHE A 350 -15.85 8.71 7.19
N LEU A 351 -15.32 9.83 6.66
CA LEU A 351 -15.97 11.13 6.73
C LEU A 351 -17.31 11.13 5.98
N GLY A 352 -17.37 10.49 4.81
CA GLY A 352 -18.60 10.33 4.03
C GLY A 352 -19.68 9.55 4.76
N ARG A 353 -19.34 8.38 5.34
CA ARG A 353 -20.28 7.54 6.10
C ARG A 353 -20.83 8.30 7.30
N ARG A 354 -19.94 8.88 8.10
CA ARG A 354 -20.33 9.71 9.24
C ARG A 354 -21.19 10.91 8.83
N PHE A 355 -20.90 11.51 7.68
CA PHE A 355 -21.72 12.59 7.14
C PHE A 355 -23.12 12.13 6.73
N VAL A 356 -23.27 10.94 6.16
CA VAL A 356 -24.58 10.36 5.84
C VAL A 356 -25.39 10.08 7.11
N ASP A 357 -24.73 9.57 8.15
CA ASP A 357 -25.35 9.23 9.44
C ASP A 357 -25.76 10.46 10.26
N ASP A 358 -24.80 11.34 10.54
CA ASP A 358 -24.96 12.45 11.50
C ASP A 358 -25.47 13.74 10.83
N ARG A 359 -25.24 13.88 9.51
CA ARG A 359 -25.46 15.12 8.73
C ARG A 359 -24.88 16.37 9.41
N ASP A 360 -23.78 16.21 10.16
CA ASP A 360 -23.20 17.29 10.95
C ASP A 360 -22.52 18.35 10.05
N PRO A 361 -23.03 19.59 10.00
CA PRO A 361 -22.44 20.65 9.18
C PRO A 361 -21.03 21.05 9.62
N ARG A 362 -20.63 20.76 10.87
CA ARG A 362 -19.26 21.02 11.37
C ARG A 362 -18.23 20.19 10.63
N LEU A 363 -18.55 18.94 10.32
CA LEU A 363 -17.68 18.04 9.54
C LEU A 363 -17.42 18.62 8.14
N LEU A 364 -18.45 19.17 7.50
CA LEU A 364 -18.31 19.81 6.20
C LEU A 364 -17.51 21.11 6.28
N ARG A 365 -17.66 21.92 7.34
CA ARG A 365 -16.87 23.14 7.56
C ARG A 365 -15.39 22.84 7.63
N GLU A 366 -15.02 21.85 8.44
CA GLU A 366 -13.63 21.42 8.62
C GLU A 366 -13.06 20.86 7.32
N ALA A 367 -13.78 19.95 6.67
CA ALA A 367 -13.35 19.35 5.40
C ALA A 367 -13.21 20.40 4.29
N PHE A 368 -14.14 21.34 4.20
CA PHE A 368 -14.10 22.43 3.23
C PHE A 368 -12.88 23.32 3.43
N LEU A 369 -12.65 23.82 4.65
CA LEU A 369 -11.50 24.70 4.93
C LEU A 369 -10.15 23.99 4.78
N ALA A 370 -10.08 22.69 5.09
CA ALA A 370 -8.84 21.93 5.03
C ALA A 370 -8.45 21.48 3.62
N ARG A 371 -9.43 21.22 2.74
CA ARG A 371 -9.18 20.54 1.46
C ARG A 371 -9.38 21.42 0.23
N ILE A 372 -10.25 22.42 0.31
CA ILE A 372 -10.60 23.22 -0.86
C ILE A 372 -9.61 24.35 -1.06
N ALA A 373 -9.10 24.44 -2.29
CA ALA A 373 -8.13 25.46 -2.68
C ALA A 373 -8.67 26.87 -2.41
N GLY A 374 -7.91 27.64 -1.63
CA GLY A 374 -8.24 29.03 -1.31
C GLY A 374 -9.41 29.23 -0.35
N ALA A 375 -9.94 28.18 0.28
CA ALA A 375 -11.07 28.30 1.21
C ALA A 375 -10.72 29.08 2.48
N ALA A 376 -9.56 28.83 3.06
CA ALA A 376 -9.08 29.54 4.24
C ALA A 376 -8.75 31.00 3.90
N GLU A 377 -8.15 31.23 2.73
CA GLU A 377 -7.75 32.55 2.23
C GLU A 377 -8.97 33.40 1.91
N VAL A 378 -9.97 32.86 1.20
CA VAL A 378 -11.24 33.57 0.95
C VAL A 378 -11.96 33.86 2.27
N ARG A 379 -11.97 32.93 3.23
CA ARG A 379 -12.57 33.16 4.55
C ARG A 379 -11.90 34.31 5.28
N ALA A 380 -10.57 34.30 5.35
CA ALA A 380 -9.79 35.37 5.98
C ALA A 380 -10.02 36.72 5.28
N LEU A 381 -10.20 36.74 3.96
CA LEU A 381 -10.46 37.94 3.18
C LEU A 381 -11.80 38.60 3.48
N VAL A 382 -12.81 37.82 3.89
CA VAL A 382 -14.20 38.28 4.03
C VAL A 382 -14.73 38.26 5.46
N VAL A 383 -13.95 37.76 6.43
CA VAL A 383 -14.39 37.57 7.83
C VAL A 383 -14.85 38.88 8.49
N ASP A 384 -14.18 39.99 8.19
CA ASP A 384 -14.46 41.32 8.77
C ASP A 384 -15.57 42.08 8.03
N LEU A 385 -16.10 41.52 6.94
CA LEU A 385 -17.13 42.16 6.13
C LEU A 385 -18.51 41.66 6.55
N ALA A 386 -19.38 42.58 6.97
CA ALA A 386 -20.72 42.26 7.48
C ALA A 386 -21.76 42.00 6.37
N ASP A 387 -21.58 42.55 5.18
CA ASP A 387 -22.56 42.47 4.08
C ASP A 387 -22.10 41.53 2.95
N ASP A 388 -22.99 40.64 2.50
CA ASP A 388 -22.77 39.69 1.41
C ASP A 388 -22.37 40.37 0.10
N ARG A 389 -22.87 41.59 -0.16
CA ARG A 389 -22.47 42.36 -1.34
C ARG A 389 -21.01 42.81 -1.23
N ALA A 390 -20.59 43.28 -0.06
CA ALA A 390 -19.21 43.67 0.20
C ALA A 390 -18.25 42.46 0.13
N ARG A 391 -18.65 41.31 0.70
CA ARG A 391 -17.89 40.06 0.61
C ARG A 391 -17.65 39.65 -0.84
N ARG A 392 -18.70 39.68 -1.68
CA ARG A 392 -18.59 39.36 -3.11
C ARG A 392 -17.70 40.32 -3.87
N GLN A 393 -17.87 41.63 -3.64
CA GLN A 393 -17.05 42.65 -4.30
C GLN A 393 -15.57 42.47 -3.95
N ARG A 394 -15.25 42.24 -2.67
CA ARG A 394 -13.86 42.05 -2.21
C ARG A 394 -13.17 40.86 -2.85
N VAL A 395 -13.88 39.75 -3.03
CA VAL A 395 -13.37 38.52 -3.66
C VAL A 395 -13.21 38.68 -5.18
N LEU A 396 -14.05 39.49 -5.82
CA LEU A 396 -13.96 39.78 -7.25
C LEU A 396 -12.80 40.73 -7.59
N ASP A 397 -12.60 41.75 -6.75
CA ASP A 397 -11.59 42.79 -6.98
C ASP A 397 -10.16 42.26 -6.76
N ASP A 398 -9.97 41.35 -5.81
CA ASP A 398 -8.66 40.78 -5.47
C ASP A 398 -8.82 39.32 -4.97
N PRO A 399 -8.98 38.38 -5.92
CA PRO A 399 -9.11 36.95 -5.60
C PRO A 399 -7.77 36.38 -5.10
N PRO A 400 -7.78 35.43 -4.14
CA PRO A 400 -6.55 34.84 -3.65
C PRO A 400 -5.71 34.18 -4.75
N ALA A 401 -4.39 34.23 -4.60
CA ALA A 401 -3.45 33.71 -5.59
C ALA A 401 -3.74 32.24 -5.94
N GLY A 402 -3.87 31.96 -7.25
CA GLY A 402 -4.17 30.62 -7.76
C GLY A 402 -5.66 30.30 -7.93
N LEU A 403 -6.57 31.19 -7.53
CA LEU A 403 -8.01 31.08 -7.81
C LEU A 403 -8.45 32.00 -8.95
N SER A 404 -9.24 31.46 -9.89
CA SER A 404 -10.01 32.30 -10.81
C SER A 404 -11.15 33.00 -10.07
N SER A 405 -11.61 34.16 -10.56
CA SER A 405 -12.76 34.89 -9.99
C SER A 405 -14.01 34.01 -9.86
N THR A 406 -14.22 33.08 -10.82
CA THR A 406 -15.32 32.10 -10.79
C THR A 406 -15.16 31.11 -9.64
N GLN A 407 -13.95 30.57 -9.42
CA GLN A 407 -13.69 29.65 -8.30
C GLN A 407 -13.75 30.37 -6.95
N ALA A 408 -13.20 31.58 -6.86
CA ALA A 408 -13.26 32.39 -5.64
C ALA A 408 -14.71 32.73 -5.26
N THR A 409 -15.55 33.07 -6.25
CA THR A 409 -17.00 33.28 -6.04
C THR A 409 -17.73 32.01 -5.60
N LEU A 410 -17.31 30.85 -6.11
CA LEU A 410 -17.87 29.55 -5.71
C LEU A 410 -17.48 29.20 -4.27
N VAL A 411 -16.21 29.38 -3.90
CA VAL A 411 -15.71 29.20 -2.53
C VAL A 411 -16.45 30.13 -1.56
N LEU A 412 -16.63 31.40 -1.92
CA LEU A 412 -17.42 32.34 -1.10
C LEU A 412 -18.85 31.86 -0.88
N ARG A 413 -19.50 31.31 -1.92
CA ARG A 413 -20.85 30.75 -1.78
C ARG A 413 -20.88 29.59 -0.80
N TRP A 414 -19.87 28.71 -0.86
CA TRP A 414 -19.75 27.61 0.09
C TRP A 414 -19.55 28.09 1.52
N LEU A 415 -18.74 29.14 1.75
CA LEU A 415 -18.60 29.75 3.08
C LEU A 415 -19.96 30.23 3.63
N THR A 416 -20.74 30.94 2.81
CA THR A 416 -22.09 31.39 3.20
C THR A 416 -23.00 30.20 3.54
N GLN A 417 -23.05 29.17 2.69
CA GLN A 417 -23.89 27.98 2.89
C GLN A 417 -23.49 27.18 4.13
N LEU A 418 -22.20 27.14 4.44
CA LEU A 418 -21.68 26.48 5.62
C LEU A 418 -21.76 27.36 6.87
N GLY A 419 -22.08 28.66 6.76
CA GLY A 419 -22.13 29.60 7.89
C GLY A 419 -20.74 29.90 8.47
N LEU A 420 -19.77 30.16 7.59
CA LEU A 420 -18.35 30.41 7.90
C LEU A 420 -17.88 31.84 7.62
#